data_AF-J9ESW2-F1
#
_entry.id   AF-J9ESW2-F1
#
_cell.length_a   1.000
_cell.length_b   1.000
_cell.length_c   1.000
_cell.angle_alpha   90.00
_cell.angle_beta   90.00
_cell.angle_gamma   90.00
#
_symmetry.space_group_name_H-M   'P 1'
#
loop_
_entity.id
_entity.type
_entity.pdbx_description
1 polymer ?
#
loop_
_entity_poly.entity_id
_entity_poly.type
_entity_poly.pdbx_seq_one_letter_code
_entity_poly.pdbx_strand_id
1 'polypeptide(L)'
;MEKLPEEMLRAVFVYLSGSDRLPVALTCRRWFNLLKDSVPSIDAVHISLDISACSTRFLEASLSEATLSICLCPGHAQKHAVLLQPLFQAAGKKLTTLAVEDNLIPKAYFKLIEKSYKYRSDHVDKNVG
;
A
#
# COMPACT_ATOMS: atom_id res chain seq x y z
N MET A 1 15.48 -5.69 16.92
CA MET A 1 14.02 -5.50 17.06
C MET A 1 13.24 -6.81 17.04
N GLU A 2 13.49 -7.73 16.10
CA GLU A 2 12.69 -8.97 15.96
C GLU A 2 12.74 -9.92 17.16
N LYS A 3 13.84 -9.93 17.92
CA LYS A 3 14.02 -10.79 19.10
C LYS A 3 13.53 -10.17 20.41
N LEU A 4 13.04 -8.92 20.40
CA LEU A 4 12.54 -8.28 21.62
C LEU A 4 11.22 -8.93 22.05
N PRO A 5 10.97 -9.10 23.35
CA PRO A 5 9.66 -9.44 23.89
C PRO A 5 8.59 -8.42 23.50
N GLU A 6 7.33 -8.85 23.45
CA GLU A 6 6.21 -7.97 23.06
C GLU A 6 6.03 -6.81 24.03
N GLU A 7 6.26 -7.02 25.32
CA GLU A 7 6.13 -6.03 26.37
C GLU A 7 7.13 -4.88 26.16
N MET A 8 8.36 -5.23 25.76
CA MET A 8 9.39 -4.23 25.44
C MET A 8 9.02 -3.45 24.18
N LEU A 9 8.49 -4.12 23.15
CA LEU A 9 8.02 -3.42 21.95
C LEU A 9 6.85 -2.48 22.26
N ARG A 10 5.88 -2.92 23.09
CA ARG A 10 4.78 -2.07 23.54
C ARG A 10 5.28 -0.87 24.32
N ALA A 11 6.26 -1.05 25.21
CA ALA A 11 6.88 0.05 25.96
C ALA A 11 7.54 1.07 25.02
N VAL A 12 8.20 0.63 23.95
CA VAL A 12 8.75 1.53 22.92
C VAL A 12 7.65 2.24 22.16
N PHE A 13 6.58 1.53 21.77
CA PHE A 13 5.51 2.11 20.97
C PHE A 13 4.64 3.13 21.72
N VAL A 14 4.63 3.13 23.06
CA VAL A 14 3.93 4.15 23.85
C VAL A 14 4.43 5.57 23.53
N TYR A 15 5.69 5.71 23.11
CA TYR A 15 6.28 7.00 22.75
C TYR A 15 5.92 7.49 21.34
N LEU A 16 5.21 6.68 20.55
CA LEU A 16 4.77 7.08 19.21
C LEU A 16 3.61 8.05 19.30
N SER A 17 3.73 9.15 18.54
CA SER A 17 2.62 10.05 18.28
C SER A 17 1.49 9.33 17.54
N GLY A 18 0.27 9.86 17.61
CA GLY A 18 -0.88 9.24 16.92
C GLY A 18 -0.66 9.11 15.41
N SER A 19 -0.02 10.08 14.77
CA SER A 19 0.35 10.07 13.35
C SER A 19 1.39 9.00 13.01
N ASP A 20 2.34 8.71 13.91
CA ASP A 20 3.40 7.73 13.65
C ASP A 20 2.94 6.27 13.83
N ARG A 21 1.84 6.05 14.55
CA ARG A 21 1.37 4.70 14.89
C ARG A 21 0.98 3.89 13.66
N LEU A 22 0.34 4.51 12.67
CA LEU A 22 -0.07 3.79 11.45
C LEU A 22 1.14 3.38 10.59
N PRO A 23 2.08 4.29 10.21
CA PRO A 23 3.29 3.91 9.51
C PRO A 23 4.10 2.82 10.22
N VAL A 24 4.27 2.93 11.54
CA VAL A 24 4.99 1.92 12.32
C VAL A 24 4.25 0.59 12.35
N ALA A 25 2.93 0.59 12.58
CA ALA A 25 2.12 -0.62 12.57
C ALA A 25 2.23 -1.38 11.23
N LEU A 26 2.36 -0.68 10.11
CA LEU A 26 2.43 -1.26 8.77
C LEU A 26 3.83 -1.74 8.36
N THR A 27 4.83 -1.59 9.23
CA THR A 27 6.20 -2.11 8.97
C THR A 27 6.23 -3.64 8.90
N CYS A 28 5.50 -4.32 9.80
CA CYS A 28 5.33 -5.76 9.75
C CYS A 28 4.06 -6.22 10.47
N ARG A 29 3.59 -7.43 10.14
CA ARG A 29 2.35 -8.00 10.72
C ARG A 29 2.38 -8.10 12.24
N ARG A 30 3.55 -8.37 12.82
CA ARG A 30 3.71 -8.45 14.27
C ARG A 30 3.44 -7.09 14.93
N TRP A 31 3.98 -6.01 14.37
CA TRP A 31 3.81 -4.67 14.91
C TRP A 31 2.37 -4.19 14.71
N PHE A 32 1.75 -4.50 13.56
CA PHE A 32 0.34 -4.26 13.34
C PHE A 32 -0.53 -4.88 14.43
N ASN A 33 -0.32 -6.16 14.75
CA ASN A 33 -1.10 -6.84 15.79
C ASN A 33 -0.92 -6.22 17.19
N LEU A 34 0.27 -5.69 17.49
CA LEU A 34 0.54 -5.02 18.76
C LEU A 34 -0.11 -3.63 18.85
N LEU A 35 -0.23 -2.95 17.70
CA LEU A 35 -0.67 -1.56 17.61
C LEU A 35 -2.11 -1.37 17.15
N LYS A 36 -2.79 -2.41 16.64
CA LYS A 36 -4.11 -2.33 15.99
C LYS A 36 -5.16 -1.53 16.75
N ASP A 37 -5.16 -1.62 18.09
CA ASP A 37 -6.17 -0.96 18.95
C ASP A 37 -5.82 0.51 19.23
N SER A 38 -4.61 0.92 18.84
CA SER A 38 -4.02 2.24 19.09
C SER A 38 -3.77 3.04 17.81
N VAL A 39 -3.92 2.39 16.65
CA VAL A 39 -3.80 3.00 15.32
C VAL A 39 -4.98 3.94 15.08
N PRO A 40 -4.76 5.16 14.57
CA PRO A 40 -5.84 6.06 14.24
C PRO A 40 -6.77 5.46 13.20
N SER A 41 -8.06 5.72 13.37
CA SER A 41 -9.08 5.32 12.40
C SER A 41 -9.06 6.32 11.25
N ILE A 42 -8.47 5.92 10.13
CA ILE A 42 -8.40 6.76 8.93
C ILE A 42 -9.69 6.66 8.11
N ASP A 43 -10.06 7.75 7.44
CA ASP A 43 -11.19 7.85 6.52
C ASP A 43 -10.75 8.17 5.08
N ALA A 44 -9.48 8.53 4.87
CA ALA A 44 -8.90 8.80 3.56
C ALA A 44 -7.59 8.02 3.35
N VAL A 45 -7.45 7.41 2.17
CA VAL A 45 -6.24 6.71 1.73
C VAL A 45 -5.84 7.22 0.35
N HIS A 46 -4.60 7.69 0.23
CA HIS A 46 -4.01 8.19 -1.01
C HIS A 46 -2.79 7.31 -1.37
N ILE A 47 -2.82 6.71 -2.56
CA ILE A 47 -1.77 5.82 -3.04
C ILE A 47 -1.16 6.41 -4.31
N SER A 48 0.09 6.84 -4.25
CA SER A 48 0.86 7.24 -5.43
C SER A 48 1.64 6.05 -5.99
N LEU A 49 1.50 5.80 -7.29
CA LEU A 49 2.22 4.75 -8.00
C LEU A 49 3.56 5.29 -8.51
N ASP A 50 4.65 4.69 -8.02
CA ASP A 50 6.02 5.14 -8.31
C ASP A 50 6.80 4.06 -9.08
N ILE A 51 7.20 4.36 -10.31
CA ILE A 51 8.03 3.46 -11.13
C ILE A 51 9.54 3.63 -10.88
N SER A 52 9.94 4.66 -10.14
CA SER A 52 11.33 5.04 -9.91
C SER A 52 11.94 4.38 -8.67
N ALA A 53 11.11 3.89 -7.74
CA ALA A 53 11.57 3.27 -6.50
C ALA A 53 10.82 1.97 -6.19
N CYS A 54 11.56 0.91 -5.88
CA CYS A 54 11.04 -0.38 -5.42
C CYS A 54 10.84 -0.44 -3.90
N SER A 55 10.27 0.61 -3.31
CA SER A 55 10.05 0.70 -1.85
C SER A 55 8.66 1.24 -1.56
N THR A 56 8.00 0.72 -0.53
CA THR A 56 6.81 1.37 0.03
C THR A 56 7.23 2.46 1.00
N ARG A 57 6.67 3.66 0.86
CA ARG A 57 6.95 4.79 1.75
C ARG A 57 5.64 5.44 2.19
N PHE A 58 5.57 5.81 3.47
CA PHE A 58 4.57 6.77 3.92
C PHE A 58 5.08 8.15 3.58
N LEU A 59 4.29 8.89 2.80
CA LEU A 59 4.57 10.27 2.44
C LEU A 59 4.07 11.18 3.56
N GLU A 60 2.82 10.96 3.97
CA GLU A 60 2.19 11.65 5.09
C GLU A 60 1.23 10.69 5.79
N ALA A 61 1.18 10.77 7.12
CA ALA A 61 0.18 10.09 7.92
C ALA A 61 -0.36 11.10 8.93
N SER A 62 -1.65 11.36 8.84
CA SER A 62 -2.37 12.17 9.81
C SER A 62 -3.24 11.25 10.68
N LEU A 63 -4.04 11.85 11.57
CA LEU A 63 -4.99 11.09 12.39
C LEU A 63 -6.20 10.58 11.58
N SER A 64 -6.42 11.07 10.35
CA SER A 64 -7.55 10.71 9.50
C SER A 64 -7.13 10.26 8.09
N GLU A 65 -5.91 10.57 7.66
CA GLU A 65 -5.46 10.34 6.29
C GLU A 65 -4.14 9.55 6.25
N ALA A 66 -4.04 8.64 5.29
CA ALA A 66 -2.83 7.90 5.00
C ALA A 66 -2.41 8.09 3.53
N THR A 67 -1.26 8.71 3.32
CA THR A 67 -0.66 8.92 2.00
C THR A 67 0.59 8.07 1.88
N LEU A 68 0.59 7.15 0.91
CA LEU A 68 1.70 6.24 0.67
C LEU A 68 2.08 6.16 -0.81
N SER A 69 3.34 5.84 -1.07
CA SER A 69 3.81 5.46 -2.40
C SER A 69 4.15 3.98 -2.47
N ILE A 70 3.78 3.33 -3.58
CA ILE A 70 4.12 1.92 -3.89
C ILE A 70 4.61 1.78 -5.32
N CYS A 71 5.39 0.73 -5.57
CA CYS A 71 5.86 0.44 -6.92
C CYS A 71 4.90 -0.46 -7.70
N LEU A 72 5.02 -0.45 -9.02
CA LEU A 72 4.22 -1.30 -9.92
C LEU A 72 4.95 -2.56 -10.38
N CYS A 73 6.13 -2.83 -9.82
CA CYS A 73 6.94 -3.95 -10.26
C CYS A 73 6.25 -5.29 -9.91
N PRO A 74 6.12 -6.23 -10.86
CA PRO A 74 5.50 -7.54 -10.61
C PRO A 74 6.14 -8.28 -9.44
N GLY A 75 7.46 -8.14 -9.24
CA GLY A 75 8.18 -8.74 -8.12
C GLY A 75 7.79 -8.25 -6.73
N HIS A 76 7.06 -7.13 -6.62
CA HIS A 76 6.63 -6.56 -5.33
C HIS A 76 5.11 -6.50 -5.16
N ALA A 77 4.33 -6.84 -6.20
CA ALA A 77 2.87 -6.82 -6.16
C ALA A 77 2.29 -7.60 -4.95
N GLN A 78 2.83 -8.79 -4.67
CA GLN A 78 2.40 -9.59 -3.53
C GLN A 78 2.73 -8.93 -2.18
N LYS A 79 3.91 -8.30 -2.04
CA LYS A 79 4.28 -7.58 -0.82
C LYS A 79 3.38 -6.37 -0.61
N HIS A 80 3.05 -5.64 -1.67
CA HIS A 80 2.12 -4.52 -1.60
C HIS A 80 0.72 -4.98 -1.20
N ALA A 81 0.21 -6.08 -1.76
CA ALA A 81 -1.08 -6.64 -1.35
C ALA A 81 -1.12 -6.99 0.15
N VAL A 82 -0.05 -7.58 0.68
CA VAL A 82 0.08 -7.90 2.11
C VAL A 82 0.10 -6.66 2.98
N LEU A 83 0.66 -5.54 2.51
CA LEU A 83 0.69 -4.26 3.23
C LEU A 83 -0.65 -3.51 3.15
N LEU A 84 -1.33 -3.57 2.00
CA LEU A 84 -2.61 -2.90 1.80
C LEU A 84 -3.72 -3.53 2.65
N GLN A 85 -3.68 -4.84 2.89
CA GLN A 85 -4.65 -5.51 3.75
C GLN A 85 -4.78 -4.88 5.15
N PRO A 86 -3.71 -4.76 5.97
CA PRO A 86 -3.79 -4.13 7.28
C PRO A 86 -4.10 -2.62 7.21
N LEU A 87 -3.70 -1.92 6.15
CA LEU A 87 -4.10 -0.53 5.92
C LEU A 87 -5.63 -0.41 5.78
N PHE A 88 -6.25 -1.25 4.95
CA PHE A 88 -7.70 -1.28 4.80
C PHE A 88 -8.42 -1.83 6.03
N GLN A 89 -7.77 -2.65 6.85
CA GLN A 89 -8.30 -3.04 8.16
C GLN A 89 -8.32 -1.86 9.13
N ALA A 90 -7.29 -1.00 9.12
CA ALA A 90 -7.23 0.21 9.95
C ALA A 90 -8.26 1.26 9.53
N ALA A 91 -8.50 1.41 8.21
CA ALA A 91 -9.57 2.27 7.70
C ALA A 91 -10.97 1.68 8.00
N GLY A 92 -11.10 0.36 7.84
CA GLY A 92 -12.32 -0.38 8.09
C GLY A 92 -13.52 0.18 7.34
N LYS A 93 -14.65 0.33 8.04
CA LYS A 93 -15.90 0.87 7.48
C LYS A 93 -15.92 2.40 7.38
N LYS A 94 -14.88 3.09 7.85
CA LYS A 94 -14.81 4.56 7.85
C LYS A 94 -14.16 5.13 6.61
N LEU A 95 -13.59 4.29 5.74
CA LEU A 95 -13.01 4.75 4.49
C LEU A 95 -14.07 5.43 3.63
N THR A 96 -13.94 6.75 3.47
CA THR A 96 -14.79 7.59 2.60
C THR A 96 -14.07 7.96 1.32
N THR A 97 -12.74 8.06 1.37
CA THR A 97 -11.91 8.50 0.25
C THR A 97 -10.81 7.49 -0.04
N LEU A 98 -10.75 7.01 -1.28
CA LEU A 98 -9.64 6.22 -1.80
C LEU A 98 -9.19 6.85 -3.11
N ALA A 99 -7.97 7.39 -3.12
CA ALA A 99 -7.34 7.94 -4.31
C ALA A 99 -6.14 7.08 -4.72
N VAL A 100 -6.04 6.77 -6.02
CA VAL A 100 -4.87 6.12 -6.61
C VAL A 100 -4.36 7.01 -7.73
N GLU A 101 -3.15 7.52 -7.55
CA GLU A 101 -2.52 8.46 -8.46
C GLU A 101 -1.42 7.78 -9.28
N ASP A 102 -1.47 7.97 -10.60
CA ASP A 102 -0.52 7.41 -11.57
C ASP A 102 0.37 8.48 -12.21
N ASN A 103 0.48 9.65 -11.57
CA ASN A 103 1.16 10.85 -12.09
C ASN A 103 2.63 10.61 -12.50
N LEU A 104 3.26 9.55 -11.97
CA LEU A 104 4.64 9.16 -12.29
C LEU A 104 4.75 8.04 -13.32
N ILE A 105 3.63 7.46 -13.79
CA ILE A 105 3.63 6.47 -14.86
C ILE A 105 3.77 7.20 -16.21
N PRO A 106 4.84 6.95 -16.98
CA PRO A 106 4.96 7.52 -18.32
C PRO A 106 3.77 7.05 -19.16
N LYS A 107 2.95 7.99 -19.64
CA LYS A 107 1.77 7.70 -20.50
C LYS A 107 2.13 6.92 -21.78
N ALA A 108 3.41 6.87 -22.14
CA ALA A 108 3.95 6.04 -23.22
C ALA A 108 3.86 4.52 -22.93
N TYR A 109 3.87 4.10 -21.67
CA TYR A 109 3.81 2.69 -21.28
C TYR A 109 2.44 2.06 -21.60
N PHE A 110 1.37 2.85 -21.51
CA PHE A 110 0.01 2.41 -21.87
C PHE A 110 -0.13 2.07 -23.36
N LYS A 111 0.61 2.74 -24.27
CA LYS A 111 0.60 2.42 -25.71
C LYS A 111 1.18 1.04 -26.02
N LEU A 112 2.09 0.53 -25.19
CA LEU A 112 2.66 -0.82 -25.36
C LEU A 112 1.70 -1.90 -24.84
N ILE A 113 1.00 -1.61 -23.74
CA ILE A 113 0.01 -2.51 -23.15
C ILE A 113 -1.21 -2.63 -24.07
N GLU A 114 -1.73 -1.53 -24.63
CA GLU A 114 -2.82 -1.57 -25.62
C GLU A 114 -2.43 -2.38 -26.86
N LYS A 115 -1.20 -2.23 -27.37
CA LYS A 115 -0.72 -3.05 -28.49
C LYS A 115 -0.64 -4.54 -28.15
N SER A 116 -0.28 -4.89 -26.92
CA SER A 116 -0.22 -6.29 -26.47
C SER A 116 -1.60 -6.93 -26.29
N TYR A 117 -2.59 -6.17 -25.82
CA TYR A 117 -3.99 -6.62 -25.78
C TYR A 117 -4.61 -6.73 -27.18
N LYS A 118 -4.30 -5.78 -28.08
CA LYS A 118 -4.77 -5.83 -29.47
C LYS A 118 -4.16 -7.01 -30.23
N TYR A 119 -2.85 -7.23 -30.08
CA TYR A 119 -2.16 -8.41 -30.62
C TYR A 119 -2.76 -9.72 -30.10
N ARG A 120 -3.09 -9.80 -28.80
CA ARG A 120 -3.72 -11.00 -28.21
C ARG A 120 -5.15 -11.19 -28.71
N SER A 121 -5.92 -10.12 -28.92
CA SER A 121 -7.28 -10.20 -29.51
C SER A 121 -7.24 -10.67 -30.97
N ASP A 122 -6.36 -10.08 -31.78
CA ASP A 122 -6.23 -10.37 -33.22
C ASP A 122 -5.70 -11.81 -33.49
N HIS A 123 -5.08 -12.46 -32.50
CA HIS A 123 -4.57 -13.83 -32.58
C HIS A 123 -5.45 -14.89 -31.90
N VAL A 124 -6.45 -14.49 -31.09
CA VAL A 124 -7.45 -15.43 -30.55
C VAL A 124 -8.55 -15.69 -31.59
N ASP A 125 -8.91 -14.71 -32.42
CA ASP A 125 -9.93 -14.86 -33.46
C ASP A 125 -9.51 -15.70 -34.69
N LYS A 126 -8.24 -16.14 -34.76
CA LYS A 126 -7.72 -16.95 -35.89
C LYS A 126 -7.60 -18.45 -35.61
N ASN A 127 -7.94 -18.90 -34.39
CA ASN A 127 -7.84 -20.32 -34.00
C ASN A 127 -9.20 -20.96 -33.67
N VAL A 128 -10.31 -20.36 -34.10
CA VAL A 128 -11.63 -21.00 -34.15
C VAL A 128 -11.98 -21.23 -35.62
N GLY A 129 -11.37 -22.26 -36.21
CA GLY A 129 -11.66 -22.78 -37.53
C GLY A 129 -11.82 -24.29 -37.44
#